data_AF-A0A423IEA6-F1
#
_entry.id   AF-A0A423IEA6-F1
#
_cell.length_a   1.000
_cell.length_b   1.000
_cell.length_c   1.000
_cell.angle_alpha   90.00
_cell.angle_beta   90.00
_cell.angle_gamma   90.00
#
_symmetry.space_group_name_H-M   'P 1'
#
loop_
_entity.id
_entity.type
_entity.pdbx_description
1 polymer ?
#
loop_
_entity_poly.entity_id
_entity_poly.type
_entity_poly.pdbx_seq_one_letter_code
_entity_poly.pdbx_strand_id
1 'polypeptide(L)'
;MTSYEADNLNVVEQCLVAPQLDQADNATLDPSDNKAIITVAPYPDMACGDKLVMFWSGIDSEGVAYRHEVSRFVSEAQVGRAIVFCVSAVHIAALDGGSLEVYYALYTARFCEPVESGRLYLSVGDARPDLLPVIVNDAVGGTLDPDRVVEGARVTIKPYARMAPGDRVLLSWAGATPQASFNDTLKVESFAVGGELSFWVSPDCIASNLGAAVTIGYCVEQKGQASRFSELAPLLIGALEREPLLPPTVLEADEGWLDVQDAIDGVTVVIDNAQAEEGELVYLKCDGEHFNHRDDREVSREMAGQPLVFIVPYRFWREHQDLTVRVAYSVERLDDVSQQSEATLVQVHS
;
A
#
# COMPACT_ATOMS: atom_id res chain seq x y z
N MET A 1 0.51 -11.42 -68.10
CA MET A 1 0.09 -12.64 -67.38
C MET A 1 1.34 -13.22 -66.75
N THR A 2 1.63 -12.79 -65.53
CA THR A 2 2.71 -13.31 -64.68
C THR A 2 2.15 -13.24 -63.27
N SER A 3 1.57 -14.36 -62.84
CA SER A 3 1.08 -14.58 -61.49
C SER A 3 2.28 -14.70 -60.57
N TYR A 4 2.44 -13.74 -59.66
CA TYR A 4 3.22 -13.93 -58.46
C TYR A 4 2.37 -14.78 -57.52
N GLU A 5 2.74 -16.05 -57.36
CA GLU A 5 2.27 -16.88 -56.25
C GLU A 5 2.83 -16.27 -54.97
N ALA A 6 1.96 -15.69 -54.16
CA ALA A 6 2.26 -15.38 -52.78
C ALA A 6 2.30 -16.72 -52.03
N ASP A 7 3.52 -17.12 -51.68
CA ASP A 7 3.78 -18.28 -50.83
C ASP A 7 3.16 -17.97 -49.45
N ASN A 8 2.03 -18.62 -49.16
CA ASN A 8 1.37 -18.57 -47.86
C ASN A 8 2.27 -19.31 -46.86
N LEU A 9 3.19 -18.58 -46.23
CA LEU A 9 3.86 -19.03 -45.02
C LEU A 9 2.80 -19.25 -43.93
N ASN A 10 2.47 -20.52 -43.70
CA ASN A 10 1.85 -20.99 -42.47
C ASN A 10 2.69 -20.49 -41.29
N VAL A 11 2.25 -19.39 -40.67
CA VAL A 11 2.72 -19.00 -39.34
C VAL A 11 2.07 -19.98 -38.37
N VAL A 12 2.76 -21.08 -38.08
CA VAL A 12 2.45 -21.87 -36.89
C VAL A 12 2.73 -20.92 -35.73
N GLU A 13 1.68 -20.47 -35.02
CA GLU A 13 1.85 -19.76 -33.76
C GLU A 13 2.71 -20.62 -32.84
N GLN A 14 3.98 -20.25 -32.71
CA GLN A 14 4.94 -20.98 -31.93
C GLN A 14 4.71 -20.62 -30.46
N CYS A 15 3.90 -21.40 -29.76
CA CYS A 15 3.60 -21.19 -28.35
C CYS A 15 4.83 -21.54 -27.50
N LEU A 16 5.51 -20.53 -26.96
CA LEU A 16 6.64 -20.70 -26.07
C LEU A 16 6.15 -21.16 -24.68
N VAL A 17 6.80 -22.17 -24.12
CA VAL A 17 6.41 -22.77 -22.82
C VAL A 17 6.80 -21.83 -21.68
N ALA A 18 5.99 -21.82 -20.61
CA ALA A 18 6.30 -21.07 -19.40
C ALA A 18 7.67 -21.47 -18.81
N PRO A 19 8.39 -20.53 -18.18
CA PRO A 19 9.61 -20.86 -17.45
C PRO A 19 9.32 -21.78 -16.26
N GLN A 20 10.33 -22.51 -15.82
CA GLN A 20 10.28 -23.35 -14.61
C GLN A 20 11.07 -22.67 -13.48
N LEU A 21 10.57 -22.78 -12.25
CA LEU A 21 11.28 -22.31 -11.05
C LEU A 21 11.52 -23.53 -10.15
N ASP A 22 12.80 -23.91 -10.01
CA ASP A 22 13.18 -25.19 -9.40
C ASP A 22 12.94 -25.25 -7.87
N GLN A 23 12.97 -24.08 -7.21
CA GLN A 23 12.76 -23.94 -5.76
C GLN A 23 11.29 -23.90 -5.33
N ALA A 24 10.33 -23.75 -6.25
CA ALA A 24 8.93 -23.62 -5.86
C ALA A 24 8.39 -24.96 -5.36
N ASP A 25 7.87 -24.99 -4.13
CA ASP A 25 7.15 -26.14 -3.58
C ASP A 25 5.64 -25.86 -3.62
N ASN A 26 4.87 -26.75 -4.24
CA ASN A 26 3.43 -26.62 -4.40
C ASN A 26 2.96 -25.20 -4.86
N ALA A 27 3.65 -24.64 -5.86
CA ALA A 27 3.42 -23.28 -6.39
C ALA A 27 3.67 -22.13 -5.39
N THR A 28 4.47 -22.37 -4.35
CA THR A 28 4.88 -21.36 -3.36
C THR A 28 6.39 -21.17 -3.37
N LEU A 29 6.85 -19.93 -3.29
CA LEU A 29 8.26 -19.55 -3.15
C LEU A 29 8.50 -19.01 -1.74
N ASP A 30 9.59 -19.44 -1.08
CA ASP A 30 9.95 -18.93 0.25
C ASP A 30 10.56 -17.51 0.12
N PRO A 31 10.01 -16.49 0.83
CA PRO A 31 10.52 -15.13 0.80
C PRO A 31 11.97 -15.02 1.32
N SER A 32 12.42 -15.99 2.10
CA SER A 32 13.76 -16.06 2.69
C SER A 32 14.80 -16.72 1.78
N ASP A 33 14.42 -17.20 0.60
CA ASP A 33 15.34 -17.82 -0.34
C ASP A 33 16.44 -16.85 -0.79
N ASN A 34 17.69 -17.32 -0.75
CA ASN A 34 18.84 -16.49 -1.15
C ASN A 34 18.85 -16.14 -2.65
N LYS A 35 18.20 -16.96 -3.47
CA LYS A 35 18.05 -16.76 -4.91
C LYS A 35 16.97 -17.69 -5.48
N ALA A 36 16.34 -17.26 -6.57
CA ALA A 36 15.48 -18.06 -7.43
C ALA A 36 16.21 -18.43 -8.72
N ILE A 37 16.09 -19.69 -9.15
CA ILE A 37 16.69 -20.22 -10.38
C ILE A 37 15.55 -20.51 -11.34
N ILE A 38 15.53 -19.76 -12.43
CA ILE A 38 14.49 -19.86 -13.45
C ILE A 38 15.10 -20.52 -14.68
N THR A 39 14.53 -21.64 -15.09
CA THR A 39 15.00 -22.42 -16.23
C THR A 39 14.04 -22.29 -17.41
N VAL A 40 14.57 -21.89 -18.55
CA VAL A 40 13.88 -21.89 -19.85
C VAL A 40 14.42 -23.03 -20.69
N ALA A 41 13.55 -23.97 -21.05
CA ALA A 41 13.90 -25.09 -21.92
C ALA A 41 14.34 -24.59 -23.32
N PRO A 42 15.18 -25.35 -24.04
CA PRO A 42 15.44 -25.05 -25.45
C PRO A 42 14.12 -24.92 -26.21
N TYR A 43 13.92 -23.79 -26.88
CA TYR A 43 12.75 -23.54 -27.70
C TYR A 43 13.03 -23.97 -29.14
N PRO A 44 11.99 -24.28 -29.94
CA PRO A 44 12.22 -24.70 -31.31
C PRO A 44 12.97 -23.60 -32.04
N ASP A 45 13.90 -24.02 -32.89
CA ASP A 45 14.53 -23.12 -33.83
C ASP A 45 15.49 -22.11 -33.12
N MET A 46 15.88 -22.37 -31.87
CA MET A 46 16.83 -21.56 -31.08
C MET A 46 18.14 -21.26 -31.82
N ALA A 47 18.50 -19.99 -31.92
CA ALA A 47 19.65 -19.53 -32.69
C ALA A 47 20.61 -18.66 -31.87
N CYS A 48 21.90 -18.70 -32.24
CA CYS A 48 22.88 -17.76 -31.69
C CYS A 48 22.48 -16.33 -32.07
N GLY A 49 22.53 -15.43 -31.09
CA GLY A 49 22.12 -14.03 -31.22
C GLY A 49 20.69 -13.75 -30.76
N ASP A 50 19.87 -14.77 -30.51
CA ASP A 50 18.55 -14.58 -29.88
C ASP A 50 18.73 -13.91 -28.50
N LYS A 51 17.76 -13.09 -28.12
CA LYS A 51 17.70 -12.43 -26.80
C LYS A 51 16.40 -12.81 -26.10
N LEU A 52 16.51 -13.22 -24.85
CA LEU A 52 15.38 -13.42 -23.96
C LEU A 52 15.36 -12.30 -22.92
N VAL A 53 14.18 -11.76 -22.66
CA VAL A 53 13.91 -10.88 -21.52
C VAL A 53 12.94 -11.62 -20.60
N MET A 54 13.37 -11.96 -19.39
CA MET A 54 12.52 -12.55 -18.36
C MET A 54 11.92 -11.43 -17.51
N PHE A 55 10.61 -11.49 -17.33
CA PHE A 55 9.81 -10.58 -16.51
C PHE A 55 9.48 -11.27 -15.20
N TRP A 56 9.79 -10.60 -14.10
CA TRP A 56 9.48 -10.97 -12.73
C TRP A 56 8.57 -9.89 -12.17
N SER A 57 7.28 -10.16 -12.06
CA SER A 57 6.29 -9.17 -11.66
C SER A 57 5.30 -9.74 -10.65
N GLY A 58 4.84 -8.91 -9.74
CA GLY A 58 3.93 -9.36 -8.69
C GLY A 58 3.38 -8.21 -7.87
N ILE A 59 2.71 -8.57 -6.79
CA ILE A 59 2.30 -7.66 -5.72
C ILE A 59 2.73 -8.24 -4.38
N ASP A 60 3.09 -7.40 -3.42
CA ASP A 60 3.32 -7.82 -2.04
C ASP A 60 2.00 -7.99 -1.26
N SER A 61 2.11 -8.28 0.04
CA SER A 61 0.95 -8.41 0.94
C SER A 61 0.11 -7.14 1.12
N GLU A 62 0.63 -5.96 0.75
CA GLU A 62 -0.08 -4.68 0.81
C GLU A 62 -0.64 -4.24 -0.56
N GLY A 63 -0.46 -5.08 -1.59
CA GLY A 63 -0.92 -4.80 -2.95
C GLY A 63 -0.02 -3.81 -3.69
N VAL A 64 1.23 -3.63 -3.25
CA VAL A 64 2.20 -2.79 -3.94
C VAL A 64 2.81 -3.60 -5.09
N ALA A 65 2.68 -3.07 -6.30
CA ALA A 65 3.21 -3.73 -7.50
C ALA A 65 4.75 -3.67 -7.53
N TYR A 66 5.36 -4.81 -7.80
CA TYR A 66 6.80 -4.95 -7.98
C TYR A 66 7.13 -5.50 -9.35
N ARG A 67 8.19 -4.98 -9.98
CA ARG A 67 8.66 -5.42 -11.30
C ARG A 67 10.18 -5.46 -11.35
N HIS A 68 10.70 -6.53 -11.93
CA HIS A 68 12.11 -6.75 -12.20
C HIS A 68 12.26 -7.48 -13.54
N GLU A 69 13.33 -7.19 -14.27
CA GLU A 69 13.59 -7.80 -15.57
C GLU A 69 15.06 -8.22 -15.69
N VAL A 70 15.28 -9.38 -16.29
CA VAL A 70 16.63 -9.90 -16.56
C VAL A 70 16.72 -10.28 -18.03
N SER A 71 17.75 -9.80 -18.72
CA SER A 71 17.98 -10.16 -20.12
C SER A 71 19.17 -11.10 -20.28
N ARG A 72 19.05 -12.04 -21.22
CA ARG A 72 20.14 -12.95 -21.62
C ARG A 72 20.17 -13.12 -23.13
N PHE A 73 21.38 -13.26 -23.67
CA PHE A 73 21.61 -13.62 -25.07
C PHE A 73 21.94 -15.11 -25.20
N VAL A 74 21.55 -15.70 -26.33
CA VAL A 74 21.94 -17.03 -26.74
C VAL A 74 23.26 -16.96 -27.49
N SER A 75 24.31 -17.54 -26.91
CA SER A 75 25.59 -17.74 -27.59
C SER A 75 25.59 -19.05 -28.38
N GLU A 76 26.58 -19.23 -29.26
CA GLU A 76 26.73 -20.46 -30.05
C GLU A 76 26.79 -21.73 -29.18
N ALA A 77 27.50 -21.68 -28.05
CA ALA A 77 27.60 -22.81 -27.11
C ALA A 77 26.30 -23.07 -26.30
N GLN A 78 25.37 -22.11 -26.30
CA GLN A 78 24.09 -22.20 -25.60
C GLN A 78 22.98 -22.74 -26.50
N VAL A 79 23.17 -22.78 -27.82
CA VAL A 79 22.17 -23.31 -28.78
C VAL A 79 21.80 -24.74 -28.42
N GLY A 80 20.50 -25.01 -28.33
CA GLY A 80 19.95 -26.32 -27.96
C GLY A 80 20.06 -26.68 -26.48
N ARG A 81 20.47 -25.74 -25.61
CA ARG A 81 20.61 -25.95 -24.16
C ARG A 81 19.71 -25.02 -23.37
N ALA A 82 19.28 -25.47 -22.19
CA ALA A 82 18.43 -24.68 -21.30
C ALA A 82 19.13 -23.39 -20.86
N ILE A 83 18.37 -22.29 -20.84
CA ILE A 83 18.84 -20.98 -20.39
C ILE A 83 18.42 -20.81 -18.93
N VAL A 84 19.37 -20.40 -18.09
CA VAL A 84 19.14 -20.20 -16.66
C VAL A 84 19.19 -18.71 -16.32
N PHE A 85 18.16 -18.21 -15.63
CA PHE A 85 18.18 -16.90 -15.00
C PHE A 85 18.33 -17.06 -13.49
N CYS A 86 19.08 -16.15 -12.87
CA CYS A 86 19.24 -16.09 -11.42
C CYS A 86 18.64 -14.77 -10.92
N VAL A 87 17.66 -14.86 -10.04
CA VAL A 87 17.05 -13.70 -9.38
C VAL A 87 17.50 -13.70 -7.92
N SER A 88 17.97 -12.55 -7.43
CA SER A 88 18.53 -12.40 -6.09
C SER A 88 17.44 -12.29 -5.01
N ALA A 89 17.80 -12.56 -3.75
CA ALA A 89 16.90 -12.50 -2.59
C ALA A 89 16.09 -11.20 -2.48
N VAL A 90 16.65 -10.05 -2.85
CA VAL A 90 15.95 -8.75 -2.73
C VAL A 90 14.68 -8.68 -3.59
N HIS A 91 14.65 -9.36 -4.74
CA HIS A 91 13.48 -9.39 -5.62
C HIS A 91 12.42 -10.39 -5.15
N ILE A 92 12.83 -11.37 -4.33
CA ILE A 92 11.96 -12.38 -3.73
C ILE A 92 11.28 -11.76 -2.49
N ALA A 93 12.07 -11.20 -1.58
CA ALA A 93 11.59 -10.55 -0.37
C ALA A 93 10.66 -9.36 -0.65
N ALA A 94 10.84 -8.67 -1.79
CA ALA A 94 9.96 -7.58 -2.21
C ALA A 94 8.51 -8.00 -2.52
N LEU A 95 8.23 -9.31 -2.60
CA LEU A 95 6.90 -9.87 -2.86
C LEU A 95 6.34 -10.64 -1.65
N ASP A 96 6.95 -10.51 -0.48
CA ASP A 96 6.58 -11.27 0.71
C ASP A 96 5.09 -11.14 1.08
N GLY A 97 4.46 -12.28 1.37
CA GLY A 97 3.03 -12.44 1.65
C GLY A 97 2.12 -12.15 0.45
N GLY A 98 2.68 -12.05 -0.76
CA GLY A 98 1.97 -11.66 -1.97
C GLY A 98 1.98 -12.72 -3.08
N SER A 99 2.10 -12.26 -4.33
CA SER A 99 2.04 -13.12 -5.53
C SER A 99 3.14 -12.79 -6.53
N LEU A 100 3.52 -13.78 -7.33
CA LEU A 100 4.55 -13.70 -8.34
C LEU A 100 4.04 -14.27 -9.67
N GLU A 101 4.36 -13.56 -10.74
CA GLU A 101 4.21 -13.96 -12.13
C GLU A 101 5.58 -13.90 -12.83
N VAL A 102 5.95 -14.99 -13.50
CA VAL A 102 7.19 -15.09 -14.27
C VAL A 102 6.89 -15.53 -15.69
N TYR A 103 7.40 -14.78 -16.66
CA TYR A 103 7.35 -15.14 -18.09
C TYR A 103 8.55 -14.55 -18.82
N TYR A 104 8.73 -14.88 -20.10
CA TYR A 104 9.79 -14.27 -20.91
C TYR A 104 9.31 -13.92 -22.31
N ALA A 105 9.96 -12.91 -22.91
CA ALA A 105 9.81 -12.54 -24.31
C ALA A 105 11.07 -12.90 -25.11
N LEU A 106 10.86 -13.56 -26.26
CA LEU A 106 11.91 -13.90 -27.22
C LEU A 106 12.00 -12.83 -28.30
N TYR A 107 13.19 -12.24 -28.44
CA TYR A 107 13.58 -11.37 -29.55
C TYR A 107 14.54 -12.16 -30.44
N THR A 108 14.16 -12.34 -31.71
CA THR A 108 14.94 -13.12 -32.69
C THR A 108 14.85 -12.47 -34.06
N ALA A 109 15.85 -12.65 -34.91
CA ALA A 109 15.88 -12.07 -36.25
C ALA A 109 14.77 -12.60 -37.18
N ARG A 110 14.10 -13.69 -36.81
CA ARG A 110 12.99 -14.27 -37.57
C ARG A 110 11.67 -13.54 -37.43
N PHE A 111 11.46 -12.86 -36.30
CA PHE A 111 10.20 -12.24 -35.98
C PHE A 111 10.39 -10.74 -35.85
N CYS A 112 9.45 -9.97 -36.40
CA CYS A 112 9.46 -8.52 -36.27
C CYS A 112 9.08 -8.08 -34.84
N GLU A 113 8.19 -8.84 -34.20
CA GLU A 113 7.71 -8.59 -32.84
C GLU A 113 8.23 -9.68 -31.89
N PRO A 114 8.44 -9.35 -30.61
CA PRO A 114 8.78 -10.35 -29.62
C PRO A 114 7.64 -11.34 -29.41
N VAL A 115 8.01 -12.59 -29.13
CA VAL A 115 7.05 -13.66 -28.81
C VAL A 115 7.09 -13.94 -27.32
N GLU A 116 5.96 -13.83 -26.63
CA GLU A 116 5.85 -14.13 -25.18
C GLU A 116 5.69 -15.64 -24.93
N SER A 117 6.20 -16.08 -23.79
CA SER A 117 5.94 -17.41 -23.23
C SER A 117 4.61 -17.49 -22.50
N GLY A 118 4.19 -18.71 -22.17
CA GLY A 118 3.27 -18.93 -21.06
C GLY A 118 3.79 -18.31 -19.76
N ARG A 119 2.88 -18.08 -18.80
CA ARG A 119 3.16 -17.47 -17.50
C ARG A 119 3.19 -18.52 -16.40
N LEU A 120 4.18 -18.44 -15.51
CA LEU A 120 4.25 -19.17 -14.26
C LEU A 120 3.71 -18.29 -13.14
N TYR A 121 2.72 -18.77 -12.40
CA TYR A 121 2.13 -18.06 -11.25
C TYR A 121 2.47 -18.76 -9.95
N LEU A 122 2.91 -18.01 -8.96
CA LEU A 122 3.30 -18.50 -7.64
C LEU A 122 2.76 -17.59 -6.53
N SER A 123 2.57 -18.16 -5.35
CA SER A 123 2.47 -17.41 -4.08
C SER A 123 3.86 -17.22 -3.48
N VAL A 124 4.07 -16.12 -2.75
CA VAL A 124 5.34 -15.88 -2.05
C VAL A 124 5.07 -15.83 -0.55
N GLY A 125 5.66 -16.77 0.19
CA GLY A 125 5.43 -16.93 1.62
C GLY A 125 4.00 -17.27 1.98
N ASP A 126 3.55 -16.76 3.13
CA ASP A 126 2.17 -16.91 3.61
C ASP A 126 1.25 -15.90 2.92
N ALA A 127 0.89 -16.17 1.66
CA ALA A 127 -0.02 -15.33 0.89
C ALA A 127 -1.39 -15.20 1.59
N ARG A 128 -1.74 -13.97 1.99
CA ARG A 128 -3.03 -13.60 2.60
C ARG A 128 -4.12 -13.44 1.50
N PRO A 129 -5.41 -13.12 1.81
CA PRO A 129 -6.50 -13.41 0.88
C PRO A 129 -6.29 -12.75 -0.48
N ASP A 130 -6.77 -13.45 -1.51
CA ASP A 130 -6.51 -13.13 -2.92
C ASP A 130 -6.88 -11.68 -3.29
N LEU A 131 -7.80 -11.04 -2.55
CA LEU A 131 -8.27 -9.67 -2.77
C LEU A 131 -8.26 -8.84 -1.49
N LEU A 132 -7.49 -7.75 -1.47
CA LEU A 132 -7.46 -6.76 -0.39
C LEU A 132 -8.80 -6.01 -0.28
N PRO A 133 -9.18 -5.55 0.92
CA PRO A 133 -10.38 -4.72 1.11
C PRO A 133 -10.27 -3.40 0.34
N VAL A 134 -11.41 -2.74 0.13
CA VAL A 134 -11.45 -1.39 -0.45
C VAL A 134 -10.84 -0.37 0.52
N ILE A 135 -10.35 0.74 -0.04
CA ILE A 135 -9.94 1.92 0.71
C ILE A 135 -10.94 3.03 0.41
N VAL A 136 -11.61 3.56 1.44
CA VAL A 136 -12.47 4.74 1.31
C VAL A 136 -11.61 5.95 1.64
N ASN A 137 -11.21 6.72 0.63
CA ASN A 137 -10.10 7.67 0.74
C ASN A 137 -10.33 8.78 1.77
N ASP A 138 -11.57 9.24 1.92
CA ASP A 138 -11.92 10.37 2.80
C ASP A 138 -12.43 9.92 4.19
N ALA A 139 -12.50 8.60 4.41
CA ALA A 139 -12.92 8.03 5.68
C ALA A 139 -11.78 8.17 6.72
N VAL A 140 -12.14 8.59 7.94
CA VAL A 140 -11.23 8.77 9.07
C VAL A 140 -11.79 7.99 10.25
N GLY A 141 -10.98 7.17 10.92
CA GLY A 141 -11.46 6.33 12.04
C GLY A 141 -12.64 5.42 11.68
N GLY A 142 -12.76 4.99 10.42
CA GLY A 142 -13.89 4.20 9.95
C GLY A 142 -15.21 4.99 9.78
N THR A 143 -15.14 6.32 9.79
CA THR A 143 -16.28 7.22 9.60
C THR A 143 -16.09 8.09 8.35
N LEU A 144 -17.12 8.19 7.52
CA LEU A 144 -17.20 9.12 6.40
C LEU A 144 -18.25 10.18 6.73
N ASP A 145 -17.78 11.42 6.85
CA ASP A 145 -18.63 12.57 7.14
C ASP A 145 -19.18 13.18 5.84
N PRO A 146 -20.51 13.14 5.59
CA PRO A 146 -21.08 13.71 4.38
C PRO A 146 -20.77 15.19 4.17
N ASP A 147 -20.57 15.96 5.24
CA ASP A 147 -20.23 17.40 5.15
C ASP A 147 -18.79 17.63 4.68
N ARG A 148 -17.93 16.62 4.79
CA ARG A 148 -16.54 16.63 4.29
C ARG A 148 -16.40 16.15 2.85
N VAL A 149 -17.43 15.49 2.30
CA VAL A 149 -17.42 14.92 0.94
C VAL A 149 -18.64 15.35 0.11
N VAL A 150 -18.87 16.66 0.06
CA VAL A 150 -20.05 17.23 -0.62
C VAL A 150 -20.06 16.98 -2.13
N GLU A 151 -18.91 16.69 -2.73
CA GLU A 151 -18.75 16.28 -4.13
C GLU A 151 -18.88 14.76 -4.36
N GLY A 152 -18.76 13.97 -3.29
CA GLY A 152 -18.71 12.51 -3.31
C GLY A 152 -17.38 12.00 -2.77
N ALA A 153 -17.26 10.68 -2.66
CA ALA A 153 -16.07 10.04 -2.11
C ALA A 153 -15.45 9.08 -3.13
N ARG A 154 -14.12 9.00 -3.12
CA ARG A 154 -13.37 8.00 -3.89
C ARG A 154 -13.24 6.70 -3.11
N VAL A 155 -13.53 5.59 -3.77
CA VAL A 155 -13.24 4.24 -3.28
C VAL A 155 -12.16 3.63 -4.15
N THR A 156 -11.04 3.24 -3.54
CA THR A 156 -9.86 2.71 -4.20
C THR A 156 -9.74 1.20 -3.98
N ILE A 157 -9.37 0.48 -5.04
CA ILE A 157 -9.03 -0.94 -5.02
C ILE A 157 -7.58 -1.07 -5.48
N LYS A 158 -6.74 -1.66 -4.61
CA LYS A 158 -5.35 -1.98 -4.92
C LYS A 158 -5.28 -3.04 -6.04
N PRO A 159 -4.20 -3.09 -6.84
CA PRO A 159 -4.04 -4.16 -7.81
C PRO A 159 -4.05 -5.53 -7.11
N TYR A 160 -4.55 -6.53 -7.81
CA TYR A 160 -4.71 -7.89 -7.28
C TYR A 160 -3.93 -8.91 -8.10
N ALA A 161 -3.68 -10.08 -7.50
CA ALA A 161 -2.98 -11.17 -8.15
C ALA A 161 -3.69 -11.60 -9.44
N ARG A 162 -2.93 -11.69 -10.53
CA ARG A 162 -3.40 -12.05 -11.88
C ARG A 162 -4.44 -11.08 -12.46
N MET A 163 -4.35 -9.80 -12.11
CA MET A 163 -5.13 -8.74 -12.74
C MET A 163 -4.87 -8.73 -14.25
N ALA A 164 -5.93 -8.86 -15.04
CA ALA A 164 -5.84 -9.02 -16.48
C ALA A 164 -6.85 -8.11 -17.23
N PRO A 165 -6.53 -7.72 -18.48
CA PRO A 165 -7.49 -7.01 -19.31
C PRO A 165 -8.74 -7.85 -19.53
N GLY A 166 -9.91 -7.24 -19.36
CA GLY A 166 -11.21 -7.90 -19.49
C GLY A 166 -11.81 -8.40 -18.17
N ASP A 167 -11.06 -8.37 -17.07
CA ASP A 167 -11.60 -8.62 -15.74
C ASP A 167 -12.73 -7.62 -15.44
N ARG A 168 -13.80 -8.07 -14.80
CA ARG A 168 -14.88 -7.20 -14.31
C ARG A 168 -14.82 -7.10 -12.80
N VAL A 169 -14.61 -5.88 -12.31
CA VAL A 169 -14.59 -5.57 -10.88
C VAL A 169 -15.94 -4.96 -10.53
N LEU A 170 -16.72 -5.66 -9.72
CA LEU A 170 -18.03 -5.20 -9.25
C LEU A 170 -17.89 -4.66 -7.83
N LEU A 171 -18.00 -3.35 -7.67
CA LEU A 171 -18.09 -2.72 -6.36
C LEU A 171 -19.51 -2.90 -5.80
N SER A 172 -19.61 -3.27 -4.53
CA SER A 172 -20.85 -3.33 -3.78
C SER A 172 -20.78 -2.44 -2.55
N TRP A 173 -21.70 -1.50 -2.47
CA TRP A 173 -21.97 -0.63 -1.34
C TRP A 173 -23.32 -1.01 -0.74
N ALA A 174 -23.31 -1.79 0.33
CA ALA A 174 -24.51 -2.22 1.04
C ALA A 174 -24.89 -1.16 2.08
N GLY A 175 -25.92 -0.38 1.75
CA GLY A 175 -26.50 0.61 2.65
C GLY A 175 -27.47 0.01 3.66
N ALA A 176 -28.01 0.84 4.56
CA ALA A 176 -29.02 0.41 5.54
C ALA A 176 -30.32 -0.09 4.90
N THR A 177 -30.61 0.34 3.67
CA THR A 177 -31.76 -0.12 2.88
C THR A 177 -31.32 -0.45 1.45
N PRO A 178 -32.09 -1.28 0.71
CA PRO A 178 -31.81 -1.53 -0.70
C PRO A 178 -31.80 -0.25 -1.56
N GLN A 179 -32.61 0.76 -1.19
CA GLN A 179 -32.67 2.06 -1.89
C GLN A 179 -31.43 2.92 -1.61
N ALA A 180 -30.79 2.73 -0.46
CA ALA A 180 -29.55 3.40 -0.08
C ALA A 180 -28.30 2.58 -0.43
N SER A 181 -28.46 1.47 -1.16
CA SER A 181 -27.36 0.64 -1.64
C SER A 181 -26.97 1.03 -3.07
N PHE A 182 -25.70 0.86 -3.39
CA PHE A 182 -25.14 1.19 -4.70
C PHE A 182 -24.23 0.06 -5.17
N ASN A 183 -24.23 -0.21 -6.47
CA ASN A 183 -23.27 -1.12 -7.07
C ASN A 183 -22.78 -0.49 -8.38
N ASP A 184 -21.53 -0.74 -8.70
CA ASP A 184 -20.93 -0.29 -9.96
C ASP A 184 -20.00 -1.38 -10.52
N THR A 185 -19.71 -1.31 -11.81
CA THR A 185 -18.82 -2.26 -12.48
C THR A 185 -17.79 -1.56 -13.33
N LEU A 186 -16.53 -1.88 -13.08
CA LEU A 186 -15.40 -1.46 -13.89
C LEU A 186 -14.84 -2.64 -14.67
N LYS A 187 -14.59 -2.45 -15.96
CA LYS A 187 -13.82 -3.39 -16.78
C LYS A 187 -12.35 -2.98 -16.76
N VAL A 188 -11.46 -3.91 -16.43
CA VAL A 188 -10.02 -3.67 -16.47
C VAL A 188 -9.55 -3.63 -17.92
N GLU A 189 -8.84 -2.58 -18.28
CA GLU A 189 -8.19 -2.44 -19.59
C GLU A 189 -6.67 -2.60 -19.43
N SER A 190 -5.96 -2.86 -20.54
CA SER A 190 -4.52 -3.18 -20.49
C SER A 190 -3.65 -2.12 -19.84
N PHE A 191 -4.01 -0.84 -19.94
CA PHE A 191 -3.27 0.24 -19.29
C PHE A 191 -3.46 0.31 -17.77
N ALA A 192 -4.51 -0.33 -17.24
CA ALA A 192 -4.82 -0.31 -15.80
C ALA A 192 -4.21 -1.50 -15.05
N VAL A 193 -3.66 -2.49 -15.76
CA VAL A 193 -3.09 -3.70 -15.16
C VAL A 193 -1.89 -3.36 -14.27
N GLY A 194 -1.98 -3.80 -13.00
CA GLY A 194 -0.98 -3.51 -11.97
C GLY A 194 -1.07 -2.10 -11.37
N GLY A 195 -2.07 -1.31 -11.77
CA GLY A 195 -2.40 -0.03 -11.15
C GLY A 195 -3.60 -0.13 -10.22
N GLU A 196 -3.81 0.92 -9.43
CA GLU A 196 -5.01 1.05 -8.62
C GLU A 196 -6.25 1.32 -9.49
N LEU A 197 -7.37 0.76 -9.08
CA LEU A 197 -8.69 1.06 -9.64
C LEU A 197 -9.43 1.98 -8.69
N SER A 198 -10.33 2.80 -9.23
CA SER A 198 -11.15 3.69 -8.42
C SER A 198 -12.59 3.76 -8.90
N PHE A 199 -13.49 3.87 -7.94
CA PHE A 199 -14.91 4.13 -8.12
C PHE A 199 -15.26 5.47 -7.47
N TRP A 200 -16.23 6.16 -8.06
CA TRP A 200 -16.78 7.39 -7.48
C TRP A 200 -18.14 7.08 -6.86
N VAL A 201 -18.32 7.42 -5.60
CA VAL A 201 -19.59 7.27 -4.89
C VAL A 201 -20.21 8.65 -4.72
N SER A 202 -21.42 8.83 -5.25
CA SER A 202 -22.07 10.14 -5.28
C SER A 202 -22.51 10.61 -3.88
N PRO A 203 -22.59 11.93 -3.65
CA PRO A 203 -23.11 12.50 -2.41
C PRO A 203 -24.49 11.94 -2.03
N ASP A 204 -25.39 11.77 -3.00
CA ASP A 204 -26.73 11.24 -2.74
C ASP A 204 -26.71 9.83 -2.15
N CYS A 205 -25.78 8.98 -2.61
CA CYS A 205 -25.61 7.63 -2.07
C CYS A 205 -25.07 7.65 -0.64
N ILE A 206 -24.13 8.56 -0.37
CA ILE A 206 -23.54 8.75 0.96
C ILE A 206 -24.60 9.31 1.92
N ALA A 207 -25.22 10.44 1.58
CA ALA A 207 -26.22 11.14 2.40
C ALA A 207 -27.44 10.26 2.73
N SER A 208 -27.85 9.37 1.81
CA SER A 208 -28.95 8.42 2.05
C SER A 208 -28.67 7.42 3.18
N ASN A 209 -27.42 7.30 3.63
CA ASN A 209 -26.99 6.43 4.72
C ASN A 209 -26.61 7.20 6.00
N LEU A 210 -26.92 8.51 6.11
CA LEU A 210 -26.57 9.32 7.29
C LEU A 210 -27.07 8.67 8.59
N GLY A 211 -26.16 8.50 9.54
CA GLY A 211 -26.39 7.87 10.84
C GLY A 211 -26.35 6.34 10.83
N ALA A 212 -26.05 5.71 9.68
CA ALA A 212 -26.00 4.26 9.55
C ALA A 212 -24.58 3.74 9.25
N ALA A 213 -24.33 2.49 9.63
CA ALA A 213 -23.17 1.74 9.19
C ALA A 213 -23.48 1.05 7.85
N VAL A 214 -22.61 1.25 6.87
CA VAL A 214 -22.63 0.59 5.57
C VAL A 214 -21.52 -0.45 5.50
N THR A 215 -21.61 -1.35 4.53
CA THR A 215 -20.56 -2.35 4.28
C THR A 215 -20.17 -2.31 2.81
N ILE A 216 -18.87 -2.20 2.55
CA ILE A 216 -18.33 -2.03 1.21
C ILE A 216 -17.40 -3.20 0.88
N GLY A 217 -17.53 -3.74 -0.32
CA GLY A 217 -16.62 -4.77 -0.82
C GLY A 217 -16.70 -4.84 -2.33
N TYR A 218 -15.93 -5.75 -2.93
CA TYR A 218 -16.02 -5.99 -4.36
C TYR A 218 -15.82 -7.47 -4.69
N CYS A 219 -16.23 -7.83 -5.91
CA CYS A 219 -15.85 -9.09 -6.50
C CYS A 219 -15.16 -8.89 -7.84
N VAL A 220 -14.26 -9.82 -8.18
CA VAL A 220 -13.58 -9.87 -9.47
C VAL A 220 -14.09 -11.08 -10.24
N GLU A 221 -14.65 -10.83 -11.42
CA GLU A 221 -15.07 -11.85 -12.38
C GLU A 221 -14.02 -11.95 -13.49
N GLN A 222 -13.37 -13.11 -13.58
CA GLN A 222 -12.45 -13.43 -14.68
C GLN A 222 -13.08 -14.51 -15.56
N LYS A 223 -12.88 -14.41 -16.87
CA LYS A 223 -13.52 -15.33 -17.83
C LYS A 223 -13.13 -16.79 -17.56
N GLY A 224 -14.12 -17.63 -17.27
CA GLY A 224 -13.91 -19.06 -17.04
C GLY A 224 -13.37 -19.43 -15.65
N GLN A 225 -13.29 -18.46 -14.73
CA GLN A 225 -12.89 -18.69 -13.34
C GLN A 225 -14.05 -18.40 -12.38
N ALA A 226 -13.96 -18.92 -11.16
CA ALA A 226 -14.90 -18.57 -10.09
C ALA A 226 -14.69 -17.11 -9.66
N SER A 227 -15.79 -16.42 -9.33
CA SER A 227 -15.71 -15.07 -8.78
C SER A 227 -14.95 -15.07 -7.46
N ARG A 228 -14.03 -14.12 -7.32
CA ARG A 228 -13.29 -13.87 -6.08
C ARG A 228 -13.90 -12.69 -5.37
N PHE A 229 -13.91 -12.70 -4.03
CA PHE A 229 -14.50 -11.65 -3.21
C PHE A 229 -13.44 -11.04 -2.29
N SER A 230 -13.49 -9.72 -2.13
CA SER A 230 -12.69 -9.03 -1.13
C SER A 230 -13.22 -9.29 0.27
N GLU A 231 -12.39 -9.01 1.27
CA GLU A 231 -12.90 -8.72 2.60
C GLU A 231 -13.83 -7.50 2.58
N LEU A 232 -14.78 -7.47 3.52
CA LEU A 232 -15.77 -6.41 3.63
C LEU A 232 -15.27 -5.33 4.60
N ALA A 233 -15.32 -4.07 4.16
CA ALA A 233 -14.97 -2.90 4.95
C ALA A 233 -16.26 -2.27 5.56
N PRO A 234 -16.43 -2.29 6.89
CA PRO A 234 -17.48 -1.52 7.54
C PRO A 234 -17.15 -0.02 7.52
N LEU A 235 -18.16 0.82 7.33
CA LEU A 235 -18.00 2.27 7.31
C LEU A 235 -19.20 2.94 7.98
N LEU A 236 -18.97 3.79 8.97
CA LEU A 236 -20.03 4.63 9.55
C LEU A 236 -20.22 5.87 8.69
N ILE A 237 -21.46 6.21 8.34
CA ILE A 237 -21.76 7.48 7.68
C ILE A 237 -22.35 8.43 8.72
N GLY A 238 -21.66 9.52 9.01
CA GLY A 238 -22.06 10.45 10.06
C GLY A 238 -21.04 11.53 10.33
N ALA A 239 -21.43 12.53 11.10
CA ALA A 239 -20.53 13.60 11.51
C ALA A 239 -19.27 13.01 12.15
N LEU A 240 -18.10 13.52 11.76
CA LEU A 240 -16.84 13.11 12.37
C LEU A 240 -16.71 13.75 13.75
N GLU A 241 -17.15 13.03 14.77
CA GLU A 241 -17.00 13.45 16.17
C GLU A 241 -15.58 13.10 16.66
N ARG A 242 -14.89 14.11 17.20
CA ARG A 242 -13.58 13.95 17.83
C ARG A 242 -13.68 14.37 19.28
N GLU A 243 -13.18 13.54 20.17
CA GLU A 243 -13.10 13.89 21.57
C GLU A 243 -12.06 14.99 21.78
N PRO A 244 -12.22 15.85 22.81
CA PRO A 244 -11.19 16.80 23.17
C PRO A 244 -9.88 16.08 23.53
N LEU A 245 -8.77 16.61 23.01
CA LEU A 245 -7.44 16.12 23.33
C LEU A 245 -7.11 16.38 24.80
N LEU A 246 -6.63 15.34 25.49
CA LEU A 246 -6.15 15.46 26.86
C LEU A 246 -4.88 16.34 26.90
N PRO A 247 -4.66 17.12 27.97
CA PRO A 247 -3.42 17.87 28.12
C PRO A 247 -2.22 16.91 28.28
N PRO A 248 -1.00 17.32 27.86
CA PRO A 248 0.19 16.49 27.98
C PRO A 248 0.66 16.36 29.45
N THR A 249 1.22 15.23 29.82
CA THR A 249 1.82 15.02 31.15
C THR A 249 3.31 15.38 31.11
N VAL A 250 3.78 16.11 32.12
CA VAL A 250 5.21 16.40 32.30
C VAL A 250 5.72 15.54 33.44
N LEU A 251 6.53 14.53 33.14
CA LEU A 251 6.83 13.46 34.11
C LEU A 251 7.63 13.93 35.31
N GLU A 252 8.57 14.85 35.08
CA GLU A 252 9.43 15.41 36.11
C GLU A 252 8.74 16.52 36.92
N ALA A 253 7.49 16.88 36.58
CA ALA A 253 6.71 17.86 37.31
C ALA A 253 5.71 17.17 38.26
N ASP A 254 5.85 17.39 39.57
CA ASP A 254 4.91 16.91 40.58
C ASP A 254 3.88 17.99 40.90
N GLU A 255 2.59 17.69 40.74
CA GLU A 255 1.48 18.64 40.87
C GLU A 255 1.70 19.99 40.11
N GLY A 256 2.41 19.94 38.98
CA GLY A 256 2.74 21.12 38.15
C GLY A 256 4.01 21.85 38.58
N TRP A 257 4.77 21.34 39.55
CA TRP A 257 6.04 21.90 40.01
C TRP A 257 7.21 21.09 39.45
N LEU A 258 8.08 21.74 38.68
CA LEU A 258 9.32 21.15 38.17
C LEU A 258 10.52 21.69 38.95
N ASP A 259 11.33 20.81 39.52
CA ASP A 259 12.67 21.15 39.99
C ASP A 259 13.66 21.05 38.81
N VAL A 260 14.29 22.17 38.46
CA VAL A 260 15.26 22.25 37.36
C VAL A 260 16.47 21.35 37.63
N GLN A 261 16.83 21.07 38.87
CA GLN A 261 17.95 20.20 39.20
C GLN A 261 17.68 18.72 38.84
N ASP A 262 16.41 18.32 38.81
CA ASP A 262 15.99 16.97 38.41
C ASP A 262 15.88 16.82 36.88
N ALA A 263 15.97 17.93 36.14
CA ALA A 263 15.78 18.01 34.69
C ALA A 263 17.07 18.03 33.86
N ILE A 264 18.23 17.62 34.42
CA ILE A 264 19.55 17.76 33.78
C ILE A 264 19.63 17.07 32.40
N ASP A 265 18.95 15.93 32.25
CA ASP A 265 18.90 15.16 31.01
C ASP A 265 17.82 15.66 30.02
N GLY A 266 17.09 16.72 30.40
CA GLY A 266 15.87 17.18 29.75
C GLY A 266 14.63 16.84 30.57
N VAL A 267 13.48 17.31 30.10
CA VAL A 267 12.18 17.03 30.71
C VAL A 267 11.33 16.25 29.72
N THR A 268 10.76 15.18 30.21
CA THR A 268 9.93 14.24 29.46
C THR A 268 8.49 14.72 29.44
N VAL A 269 8.01 15.04 28.24
CA VAL A 269 6.61 15.33 27.97
C VAL A 269 5.97 14.12 27.33
N VAL A 270 4.94 13.58 27.96
CA VAL A 270 4.19 12.41 27.49
C VAL A 270 2.79 12.83 27.05
N ILE A 271 2.44 12.45 25.83
CA ILE A 271 1.07 12.53 25.32
C ILE A 271 0.52 11.11 25.34
N ASP A 272 -0.26 10.77 26.37
CA ASP A 272 -0.71 9.39 26.61
C ASP A 272 -1.64 8.88 25.49
N ASN A 273 -2.53 9.73 25.00
CA ASN A 273 -3.45 9.41 23.92
C ASN A 273 -3.67 10.64 23.03
N ALA A 274 -2.85 10.79 22.00
CA ALA A 274 -3.04 11.83 20.98
C ALA A 274 -4.27 11.55 20.09
N GLN A 275 -4.87 10.35 20.20
CA GLN A 275 -5.89 9.84 19.28
C GLN A 275 -5.44 9.93 17.82
N ALA A 276 -4.13 9.86 17.57
CA ALA A 276 -3.54 10.12 16.26
C ALA A 276 -3.44 8.84 15.42
N GLU A 277 -3.70 8.97 14.12
CA GLU A 277 -3.63 7.90 13.11
C GLU A 277 -2.30 7.94 12.34
N GLU A 278 -1.97 6.85 11.65
CA GLU A 278 -0.78 6.80 10.78
C GLU A 278 -0.80 7.92 9.74
N GLY A 279 0.32 8.65 9.61
CA GLY A 279 0.48 9.79 8.71
C GLY A 279 0.05 11.15 9.28
N GLU A 280 -0.59 11.18 10.45
CA GLU A 280 -0.88 12.44 11.16
C GLU A 280 0.37 13.03 11.80
N LEU A 281 0.35 14.33 12.09
CA LEU A 281 1.50 15.05 12.61
C LEU A 281 1.17 15.68 13.97
N VAL A 282 1.92 15.28 14.99
CA VAL A 282 1.77 15.82 16.35
C VAL A 282 2.82 16.89 16.60
N TYR A 283 2.40 18.12 16.88
CA TYR A 283 3.27 19.24 17.22
C TYR A 283 3.23 19.52 18.71
N LEU A 284 4.36 19.32 19.39
CA LEU A 284 4.56 19.78 20.76
C LEU A 284 4.89 21.28 20.77
N LYS A 285 4.28 21.98 21.72
CA LYS A 285 4.45 23.42 21.92
C LYS A 285 4.63 23.74 23.40
N CYS A 286 5.84 24.20 23.75
CA CYS A 286 6.14 24.78 25.05
C CYS A 286 6.31 26.29 24.90
N ASP A 287 5.40 27.06 25.50
CA ASP A 287 5.44 28.51 25.53
C ASP A 287 6.00 29.00 26.87
N GLY A 288 7.17 29.63 26.81
CA GLY A 288 7.81 30.29 27.94
C GLY A 288 7.88 31.80 27.71
N GLU A 289 8.09 32.56 28.79
CA GLU A 289 8.14 34.02 28.72
C GLU A 289 9.34 34.56 27.92
N HIS A 290 10.48 33.87 27.97
CA HIS A 290 11.70 34.31 27.28
C HIS A 290 11.78 33.79 25.84
N PHE A 291 11.51 32.51 25.64
CA PHE A 291 11.44 31.90 24.31
C PHE A 291 10.60 30.62 24.33
N ASN A 292 10.26 30.17 23.14
CA ASN A 292 9.41 29.01 22.91
C ASN A 292 10.23 27.80 22.48
N HIS A 293 9.75 26.61 22.82
CA HIS A 293 10.22 25.35 22.25
C HIS A 293 9.09 24.68 21.45
N ARG A 294 9.47 24.07 20.33
CA ARG A 294 8.60 23.34 19.42
C ARG A 294 9.31 22.06 19.03
N ASP A 295 8.55 20.99 18.93
CA ASP A 295 8.99 19.72 18.39
C ASP A 295 7.81 19.10 17.64
N ASP A 296 8.07 18.20 16.70
CA ASP A 296 7.02 17.57 15.90
C ASP A 296 7.33 16.11 15.62
N ARG A 297 6.27 15.34 15.38
CA ARG A 297 6.38 13.90 15.10
C ARG A 297 5.29 13.43 14.17
N GLU A 298 5.71 12.95 13.01
CA GLU A 298 4.86 12.18 12.11
C GLU A 298 4.57 10.82 12.75
N VAL A 299 3.30 10.45 12.82
CA VAL A 299 2.83 9.22 13.47
C VAL A 299 2.98 8.08 12.48
N SER A 300 3.88 7.14 12.78
CA SER A 300 3.98 5.89 12.02
C SER A 300 2.88 4.90 12.43
N ARG A 301 2.66 3.85 11.64
CA ARG A 301 1.75 2.74 11.99
C ARG A 301 2.00 2.18 13.40
N GLU A 302 3.26 2.06 13.79
CA GLU A 302 3.69 1.51 15.08
C GLU A 302 3.43 2.48 16.25
N MET A 303 3.37 3.78 15.95
CA MET A 303 3.08 4.84 16.93
C MET A 303 1.58 5.12 17.07
N ALA A 304 0.76 4.79 16.07
CA ALA A 304 -0.68 5.03 16.11
C ALA A 304 -1.31 4.37 17.34
N GLY A 305 -2.04 5.18 18.13
CA GLY A 305 -2.64 4.76 19.40
C GLY A 305 -1.66 4.48 20.56
N GLN A 306 -0.35 4.69 20.39
CA GLN A 306 0.64 4.59 21.46
C GLN A 306 0.94 5.96 22.08
N PRO A 307 1.43 6.01 23.34
CA PRO A 307 1.91 7.24 23.95
C PRO A 307 3.09 7.85 23.18
N LEU A 308 3.07 9.17 22.99
CA LEU A 308 4.15 9.91 22.35
C LEU A 308 5.00 10.62 23.39
N VAL A 309 6.30 10.30 23.41
CA VAL A 309 7.28 10.89 24.33
C VAL A 309 8.17 11.90 23.63
N PHE A 310 8.22 13.12 24.14
CA PHE A 310 9.11 14.19 23.70
C PHE A 310 10.07 14.56 24.84
N ILE A 311 11.31 14.91 24.49
CA ILE A 311 12.31 15.35 25.48
C ILE A 311 12.62 16.82 25.20
N VAL A 312 12.11 17.69 26.07
CA VAL A 312 12.37 19.12 25.97
C VAL A 312 13.72 19.43 26.63
N PRO A 313 14.67 20.05 25.92
CA PRO A 313 16.03 20.21 26.42
C PRO A 313 16.11 20.99 27.73
N TYR A 314 16.97 20.55 28.65
CA TYR A 314 17.24 21.21 29.95
C TYR A 314 17.41 22.73 29.85
N ARG A 315 18.10 23.22 28.81
CA ARG A 315 18.32 24.66 28.61
C ARG A 315 17.01 25.45 28.56
N PHE A 316 15.95 24.88 28.00
CA PHE A 316 14.67 25.57 27.88
C PHE A 316 14.09 25.81 29.27
N TRP A 317 14.09 24.80 30.13
CA TRP A 317 13.57 24.89 31.48
C TRP A 317 14.41 25.79 32.39
N ARG A 318 15.74 25.61 32.37
CA ARG A 318 16.66 26.44 33.17
C ARG A 318 16.50 27.93 32.93
N GLU A 319 16.33 28.34 31.67
CA GLU A 319 16.17 29.76 31.33
C GLU A 319 14.81 30.32 31.78
N HIS A 320 13.84 29.47 32.11
CA HIS A 320 12.52 29.85 32.63
C HIS A 320 12.38 29.57 34.14
N GLN A 321 13.49 29.55 34.89
CA GLN A 321 13.47 29.43 36.34
C GLN A 321 12.61 30.53 36.98
N ASP A 322 11.82 30.15 37.99
CA ASP A 322 10.84 30.98 38.71
C ASP A 322 9.67 31.48 37.85
N LEU A 323 9.48 30.92 36.65
CA LEU A 323 8.40 31.25 35.71
C LEU A 323 7.48 30.06 35.47
N THR A 324 6.30 30.35 34.91
CA THR A 324 5.35 29.32 34.46
C THR A 324 5.46 29.12 32.96
N VAL A 325 5.69 27.87 32.56
CA VAL A 325 5.68 27.42 31.16
C VAL A 325 4.33 26.79 30.84
N ARG A 326 3.78 27.08 29.66
CA ARG A 326 2.59 26.40 29.13
C ARG A 326 3.03 25.30 28.16
N VAL A 327 2.67 24.05 28.44
CA VAL A 327 2.95 22.90 27.59
C VAL A 327 1.63 22.41 26.98
N ALA A 328 1.52 22.44 25.66
CA ALA A 328 0.37 21.94 24.92
C ALA A 328 0.85 21.25 23.65
N TYR A 329 -0.05 20.56 22.96
CA TYR A 329 0.24 20.02 21.65
C TYR A 329 -0.93 20.21 20.69
N SER A 330 -0.65 20.06 19.40
CA SER A 330 -1.68 19.92 18.39
C SER A 330 -1.48 18.68 17.55
N VAL A 331 -2.58 18.17 17.01
CA VAL A 331 -2.56 17.09 16.03
C VAL A 331 -3.11 17.65 14.74
N GLU A 332 -2.26 17.74 13.72
CA GLU A 332 -2.67 18.01 12.36
C GLU A 332 -3.17 16.70 11.75
N ARG A 333 -4.47 16.68 11.46
CA ARG A 333 -5.20 15.51 11.01
C ARG A 333 -5.09 15.34 9.49
N LEU A 334 -5.36 14.13 9.01
CA LEU A 334 -5.35 13.83 7.57
C LEU A 334 -6.43 14.60 6.77
N ASP A 335 -7.42 15.16 7.46
CA ASP A 335 -8.50 15.96 6.86
C ASP A 335 -8.26 17.48 6.99
N ASP A 336 -7.00 17.90 7.14
CA ASP A 336 -6.57 19.29 7.30
C ASP A 336 -7.14 20.02 8.53
N VAL A 337 -7.72 19.27 9.48
CA VAL A 337 -8.18 19.83 10.77
C VAL A 337 -7.03 19.82 11.78
N SER A 338 -6.74 20.98 12.38
CA SER A 338 -5.84 21.07 13.54
C SER A 338 -6.63 20.96 14.83
N GLN A 339 -6.39 19.90 15.62
CA GLN A 339 -6.94 19.76 16.97
C GLN A 339 -5.91 20.18 18.00
N GLN A 340 -6.30 21.02 18.95
CA GLN A 340 -5.41 21.54 20.00
C GLN A 340 -5.77 20.89 21.35
N SER A 341 -4.75 20.53 22.12
CA SER A 341 -4.93 20.12 23.52
C SER A 341 -5.13 21.33 24.43
N GLU A 342 -5.72 21.09 25.60
CA GLU A 342 -5.53 22.00 26.73
C GLU A 342 -4.05 22.05 27.13
N ALA A 343 -3.67 23.13 27.81
CA ALA A 343 -2.29 23.35 28.24
C ALA A 343 -2.06 22.86 29.66
N THR A 344 -0.98 22.11 29.87
CA THR A 344 -0.40 21.83 31.19
C THR A 344 0.46 23.01 31.60
N LEU A 345 0.19 23.56 32.78
CA LEU A 345 0.99 24.64 33.36
C LEU A 345 2.07 24.03 34.24
N VAL A 346 3.32 24.37 33.96
CA VAL A 346 4.48 23.91 34.72
C VAL A 346 5.18 25.11 35.32
N GLN A 347 5.22 25.17 36.65
CA GLN A 347 5.98 26.15 37.39
C GLN A 347 7.38 25.61 37.64
N VAL A 348 8.39 26.39 37.25
CA VAL A 348 9.79 25.95 37.22
C VAL A 348 10.53 26.53 38.42
N HIS A 349 11.19 25.68 39.21
CA HIS A 349 11.86 26.06 40.46
C HIS A 349 13.26 25.48 40.53
N SER A 350 14.01 25.89 41.56
CA SER A 350 15.39 25.50 41.80
C SER A 350 15.60 24.76 43.10
#